data_AF-A0A2E7B595-F1
#
_entry.id   AF-A0A2E7B595-F1
#
_cell.length_a   1.000
_cell.length_b   1.000
_cell.length_c   1.000
_cell.angle_alpha   90.00
_cell.angle_beta   90.00
_cell.angle_gamma   90.00
#
_symmetry.space_group_name_H-M   'P 1'
#
loop_
_entity.id
_entity.type
_entity.pdbx_description
1 polymer ?
#
loop_
_entity_poly.entity_id
_entity_poly.type
_entity_poly.pdbx_seq_one_letter_code
_entity_poly.pdbx_strand_id
1 'polypeptide(L)'
;MPLTAVPVASRTNKEAKPMTNPTANIIASQNDAFRQCIASNLATETQPKAPDGMVVMTQRVSTLDIAEQVSLLLVVRNYSSFDLDNDPHGERDFGAIDLHGAKWFWKIDYYANGNCDSGSEDPSDPAKCYRVLTIMHASEY
;
A
#
# COMPACT_ATOMS: atom_id res chain seq x y z
N MET A 1 -27.38 48.09 36.59
CA MET A 1 -26.91 47.95 35.19
C MET A 1 -26.25 46.58 35.05
N PRO A 2 -26.81 45.63 34.29
CA PRO A 2 -26.25 44.30 34.18
C PRO A 2 -25.21 44.22 33.05
N LEU A 3 -24.04 43.65 33.35
CA LEU A 3 -23.00 43.27 32.39
C LEU A 3 -23.52 42.17 31.46
N THR A 4 -23.59 42.47 30.16
CA THR A 4 -23.98 41.51 29.11
C THR A 4 -22.82 40.54 28.85
N ALA A 5 -23.07 39.24 29.05
CA ALA A 5 -22.13 38.16 28.73
C ALA A 5 -22.00 38.00 27.20
N VAL A 6 -20.76 37.96 26.72
CA VAL A 6 -20.41 37.68 25.31
C VAL A 6 -20.50 36.16 25.08
N PRO A 7 -21.14 35.67 24.00
CA PRO A 7 -21.19 34.24 23.75
C PRO A 7 -19.84 33.74 23.20
N VAL A 8 -19.24 32.77 23.89
CA VAL A 8 -18.11 31.97 23.40
C VAL A 8 -18.62 31.11 22.24
N ALA A 9 -18.12 31.40 21.03
CA ALA A 9 -18.39 30.61 19.85
C ALA A 9 -17.85 29.18 20.03
N SER A 10 -18.75 28.22 20.14
CA SER A 10 -18.45 26.79 20.03
C SER A 10 -17.78 26.52 18.68
N ARG A 11 -16.47 26.24 18.71
CA ARG A 11 -15.76 25.73 17.55
C ARG A 11 -16.34 24.36 17.21
N THR A 12 -17.16 24.30 16.17
CA THR A 12 -17.51 23.04 15.53
C THR A 12 -16.21 22.44 14.99
N ASN A 13 -15.76 21.36 15.61
CA ASN A 13 -14.78 20.47 15.01
C ASN A 13 -15.41 19.99 13.70
N LYS A 14 -14.92 20.51 12.58
CA LYS A 14 -15.21 19.95 11.27
C LYS A 14 -14.59 18.57 11.27
N GLU A 15 -15.40 17.54 11.38
CA GLU A 15 -15.04 16.20 10.94
C GLU A 15 -14.47 16.34 9.53
N ALA A 16 -13.18 16.05 9.38
CA ALA A 16 -12.53 16.04 8.09
C ALA A 16 -13.21 14.94 7.26
N LYS A 17 -14.03 15.34 6.29
CA LYS A 17 -14.45 14.46 5.20
C LYS A 17 -13.18 13.79 4.63
N PRO A 18 -13.16 12.47 4.41
CA PRO A 18 -12.02 11.83 3.75
C PRO A 18 -11.85 12.52 2.40
N MET A 19 -10.72 13.19 2.22
CA MET A 19 -10.39 13.82 0.95
C MET A 19 -10.19 12.68 -0.03
N THR A 20 -11.18 12.40 -0.86
CA THR A 20 -11.02 11.56 -2.04
C THR A 20 -10.04 12.28 -2.97
N ASN A 21 -8.74 12.01 -2.79
CA ASN A 21 -7.68 12.47 -3.66
C ASN A 21 -7.76 11.64 -4.95
N PRO A 22 -8.15 12.24 -6.10
CA PRO A 22 -8.29 11.48 -7.35
C PRO A 22 -7.01 10.74 -7.74
N THR A 23 -5.85 11.31 -7.39
CA THR A 23 -4.53 10.70 -7.59
C THR A 23 -4.33 9.46 -6.73
N ALA A 24 -4.74 9.48 -5.46
CA ALA A 24 -4.63 8.32 -4.57
C ALA A 24 -5.45 7.13 -5.07
N ASN A 25 -6.65 7.37 -5.62
CA ASN A 25 -7.46 6.31 -6.23
C ASN A 25 -6.78 5.67 -7.46
N ILE A 26 -6.07 6.46 -8.27
CA ILE A 26 -5.30 5.95 -9.40
C ILE A 26 -4.15 5.09 -8.90
N ILE A 27 -3.39 5.60 -7.92
CA ILE A 27 -2.26 4.90 -7.30
C ILE A 27 -2.74 3.58 -6.66
N ALA A 28 -3.84 3.60 -5.92
CA ALA A 28 -4.45 2.42 -5.32
C ALA A 28 -4.85 1.37 -6.35
N SER A 29 -5.50 1.78 -7.43
CA SER A 29 -5.85 0.87 -8.53
C SER A 29 -4.60 0.23 -9.17
N GLN A 30 -3.54 1.01 -9.34
CA GLN A 30 -2.26 0.51 -9.88
C GLN A 30 -1.54 -0.43 -8.90
N ASN A 31 -1.57 -0.12 -7.59
CA ASN A 31 -1.02 -0.97 -6.54
C ASN A 31 -1.79 -2.29 -6.44
N ASP A 32 -3.11 -2.26 -6.51
CA ASP A 32 -3.95 -3.46 -6.55
C ASP A 32 -3.63 -4.33 -7.76
N ALA A 33 -3.53 -3.72 -8.95
CA ALA A 33 -3.17 -4.41 -10.18
C ALA A 33 -1.76 -5.03 -10.09
N PHE A 34 -0.80 -4.31 -9.50
CA PHE A 34 0.54 -4.82 -9.26
C PHE A 34 0.50 -6.04 -8.31
N ARG A 35 -0.17 -5.92 -7.15
CA ARG A 35 -0.32 -7.03 -6.18
C ARG A 35 -1.00 -8.25 -6.77
N GLN A 36 -2.01 -8.06 -7.60
CA GLN A 36 -2.74 -9.14 -8.27
C GLN A 36 -1.89 -9.88 -9.32
N CYS A 37 -0.86 -9.24 -9.87
CA CYS A 37 0.02 -9.81 -10.89
C CYS A 37 1.16 -10.69 -10.31
N ILE A 38 1.52 -10.48 -9.05
CA ILE A 38 2.71 -11.05 -8.36
C ILE A 38 2.73 -12.59 -8.27
N ALA A 39 1.64 -13.27 -8.63
CA ALA A 39 1.58 -14.73 -8.72
C ALA A 39 0.94 -15.26 -10.01
N SER A 40 0.71 -14.40 -11.02
CA SER A 40 0.26 -14.83 -12.35
C SER A 40 1.45 -14.92 -13.31
N ASN A 41 2.06 -16.10 -13.42
CA ASN A 41 2.96 -16.40 -14.55
C ASN A 41 2.20 -16.56 -15.90
N LEU A 42 0.88 -16.42 -15.90
CA LEU A 42 0.07 -16.33 -17.10
C LEU A 42 -0.23 -14.85 -17.38
N ALA A 43 0.58 -14.24 -18.23
CA ALA A 43 0.14 -13.05 -18.95
C ALA A 43 -1.01 -13.46 -19.88
N THR A 44 -2.25 -13.37 -19.41
CA THR A 44 -3.42 -13.37 -20.30
C THR A 44 -3.53 -11.98 -20.90
N GLU A 45 -3.51 -11.90 -22.23
CA GLU A 45 -3.49 -10.69 -23.07
C GLU A 45 -4.68 -9.73 -22.86
N THR A 46 -5.61 -10.05 -21.95
CA THR A 46 -6.85 -9.31 -21.69
C THR A 46 -6.85 -8.54 -20.36
N GLN A 47 -5.79 -8.60 -19.55
CA GLN A 47 -5.67 -7.79 -18.34
C GLN A 47 -5.01 -6.44 -18.64
N PRO A 48 -5.39 -5.34 -17.95
CA PRO A 48 -4.63 -4.10 -17.98
C PRO A 48 -3.18 -4.43 -17.62
N LYS A 49 -2.22 -3.97 -18.44
CA LYS A 49 -0.80 -4.21 -18.19
C LYS A 49 -0.46 -3.72 -16.78
N ALA A 50 -0.07 -4.63 -15.90
CA ALA A 50 0.37 -4.27 -14.56
C ALA A 50 1.56 -3.31 -14.64
N PRO A 51 1.68 -2.35 -13.71
CA PRO A 51 2.85 -1.47 -13.66
C PRO A 51 4.15 -2.27 -13.54
N ASP A 52 5.24 -1.72 -14.08
CA ASP A 52 6.55 -2.34 -13.96
C ASP A 52 7.02 -2.32 -12.49
N GLY A 53 7.67 -3.39 -12.06
CA GLY A 53 8.10 -3.52 -10.68
C GLY A 53 8.77 -4.85 -10.34
N MET A 54 9.15 -5.01 -9.08
CA MET A 54 9.67 -6.26 -8.54
C MET A 54 9.13 -6.56 -7.14
N VAL A 55 9.29 -7.81 -6.74
CA VAL A 55 8.96 -8.27 -5.39
C VAL A 55 10.24 -8.63 -4.67
N VAL A 56 10.40 -8.08 -3.47
CA VAL A 56 11.55 -8.32 -2.60
C VAL A 56 11.04 -9.00 -1.35
N MET A 57 11.66 -10.12 -1.00
CA MET A 57 11.45 -10.79 0.29
C MET A 57 12.68 -10.56 1.15
N THR A 58 12.46 -10.13 2.38
CA THR A 58 13.53 -10.00 3.37
C THR A 58 14.03 -11.36 3.84
N GLN A 59 15.19 -11.36 4.51
CA GLN A 59 15.87 -12.58 4.91
C GLN A 59 14.98 -13.52 5.72
N ARG A 60 14.17 -13.00 6.65
CA ARG A 60 13.29 -13.83 7.46
C ARG A 60 12.17 -14.47 6.65
N VAL A 61 11.61 -13.75 5.68
CA VAL A 61 10.62 -14.31 4.75
C VAL A 61 11.25 -15.40 3.88
N SER A 62 12.46 -15.19 3.37
CA SER A 62 13.18 -16.17 2.55
C SER A 62 13.60 -17.43 3.32
N THR A 63 13.65 -17.39 4.66
CA THR A 63 13.92 -18.59 5.50
C THR A 63 12.70 -19.44 5.80
N LEU A 64 11.49 -18.95 5.49
CA LEU A 64 10.26 -19.74 5.62
C LEU A 64 10.24 -20.87 4.58
N ASP A 65 9.41 -21.88 4.81
CA ASP A 65 9.20 -22.90 3.80
C ASP A 65 8.46 -22.32 2.57
N ILE A 66 8.49 -23.05 1.45
CA ILE A 66 7.88 -22.59 0.20
C ILE A 66 6.36 -22.42 0.36
N ALA A 67 5.69 -23.25 1.15
CA ALA A 67 4.26 -23.18 1.34
C ALA A 67 3.84 -21.92 2.12
N GLU A 68 4.62 -21.54 3.13
CA GLU A 68 4.47 -20.32 3.91
C GLU A 68 4.76 -19.07 3.06
N GLN A 69 5.83 -19.09 2.24
CA GLN A 69 6.13 -18.00 1.30
C GLN A 69 5.00 -17.81 0.28
N VAL A 70 4.47 -18.90 -0.28
CA VAL A 70 3.33 -18.87 -1.19
C VAL A 70 2.07 -18.37 -0.47
N SER A 71 1.85 -18.78 0.78
CA SER A 71 0.72 -18.31 1.59
C SER A 71 0.79 -16.80 1.81
N LEU A 72 1.96 -16.26 2.17
CA LEU A 72 2.17 -14.82 2.30
C LEU A 72 1.91 -14.08 0.99
N LEU A 73 2.45 -14.57 -0.13
CA LEU A 73 2.22 -13.98 -1.45
C LEU A 73 0.73 -13.97 -1.82
N LEU A 74 0.00 -15.05 -1.55
CA LEU A 74 -1.44 -15.13 -1.81
C LEU A 74 -2.24 -14.19 -0.91
N VAL A 75 -1.84 -14.01 0.35
CA VAL A 75 -2.48 -13.03 1.24
C VAL A 75 -2.22 -11.61 0.74
N VAL A 76 -0.98 -11.26 0.40
CA VAL A 76 -0.65 -9.92 -0.15
C VAL A 76 -1.41 -9.64 -1.44
N ARG A 77 -1.49 -10.63 -2.34
CA ARG A 77 -2.24 -10.56 -3.61
C ARG A 77 -3.71 -10.21 -3.39
N ASN A 78 -4.34 -10.80 -2.38
CA ASN A 78 -5.78 -10.66 -2.11
C ASN A 78 -6.09 -9.69 -0.95
N TYR A 79 -5.08 -8.97 -0.45
CA TYR A 79 -5.24 -8.12 0.72
C TYR A 79 -6.20 -6.97 0.43
N SER A 80 -7.25 -6.88 1.24
CA SER A 80 -8.35 -5.91 1.10
C SER A 80 -8.71 -5.22 2.43
N SER A 81 -7.99 -5.49 3.51
CA SER A 81 -8.23 -4.95 4.85
C SER A 81 -7.49 -3.63 5.06
N PHE A 82 -7.93 -2.58 4.36
CA PHE A 82 -7.37 -1.22 4.49
C PHE A 82 -8.17 -0.38 5.50
N ASP A 83 -7.46 0.30 6.39
CA ASP A 83 -7.98 1.23 7.39
C ASP A 83 -7.11 2.50 7.48
N LEU A 84 -7.47 3.43 8.36
CA LEU A 84 -6.74 4.70 8.50
C LEU A 84 -5.34 4.53 9.11
N ASP A 85 -5.06 3.40 9.78
CA ASP A 85 -3.77 3.15 10.41
C ASP A 85 -2.77 2.60 9.38
N ASN A 86 -3.24 1.77 8.44
CA ASN A 86 -2.40 1.14 7.42
C ASN A 86 -2.46 1.82 6.03
N ASP A 87 -3.46 2.64 5.76
CA ASP A 87 -3.65 3.32 4.48
C ASP A 87 -4.16 4.77 4.68
N PRO A 88 -3.39 5.64 5.36
CA PRO A 88 -3.81 7.01 5.66
C PRO A 88 -4.01 7.87 4.40
N HIS A 89 -3.34 7.50 3.30
CA HIS A 89 -3.39 8.22 2.03
C HIS A 89 -4.36 7.61 1.02
N GLY A 90 -4.90 6.41 1.29
CA GLY A 90 -5.80 5.72 0.37
C GLY A 90 -5.10 5.16 -0.86
N GLU A 91 -3.79 4.96 -0.79
CA GLU A 91 -2.92 4.49 -1.88
C GLU A 91 -2.78 2.96 -1.88
N ARG A 92 -3.21 2.28 -0.81
CA ARG A 92 -3.14 0.81 -0.69
C ARG A 92 -1.72 0.28 -0.89
N ASP A 93 -0.74 1.02 -0.40
CA ASP A 93 0.68 0.74 -0.54
C ASP A 93 1.25 -0.06 0.64
N PHE A 94 0.53 -0.15 1.78
CA PHE A 94 0.99 -0.83 2.98
C PHE A 94 -0.09 -1.76 3.55
N GLY A 95 0.36 -2.83 4.22
CA GLY A 95 -0.55 -3.70 4.98
C GLY A 95 0.15 -4.61 5.98
N ALA A 96 -0.64 -5.06 6.95
CA ALA A 96 -0.22 -5.97 8.02
C ALA A 96 -0.98 -7.28 7.95
N ILE A 97 -0.26 -8.39 8.07
CA ILE A 97 -0.75 -9.76 7.94
C ILE A 97 -0.38 -10.52 9.21
N ASP A 98 -1.38 -11.12 9.86
CA ASP A 98 -1.16 -12.09 10.93
C ASP A 98 -1.27 -13.50 10.34
N LEU A 99 -0.15 -14.24 10.30
CA LEU A 99 -0.08 -15.58 9.74
C LEU A 99 0.82 -16.47 10.61
N HIS A 100 0.33 -17.66 10.97
CA HIS A 100 1.04 -18.65 11.80
C HIS A 100 1.57 -18.11 13.15
N GLY A 101 0.84 -17.17 13.75
CA GLY A 101 1.24 -16.56 15.04
C GLY A 101 2.37 -15.53 14.92
N ALA A 102 2.77 -15.18 13.71
CA ALA A 102 3.71 -14.10 13.42
C ALA A 102 3.01 -12.96 12.67
N LYS A 103 3.52 -11.75 12.87
CA LYS A 103 3.07 -10.56 12.15
C LYS A 103 4.05 -10.25 11.02
N TRP A 104 3.49 -10.01 9.84
CA TRP A 104 4.22 -9.71 8.61
C TRP A 104 3.71 -8.38 8.07
N PHE A 105 4.61 -7.61 7.50
CA PHE A 105 4.28 -6.38 6.80
C PHE A 105 4.61 -6.53 5.33
N TRP A 106 3.84 -5.83 4.52
CA TRP A 106 4.21 -5.58 3.14
C TRP A 106 4.06 -4.10 2.84
N LYS A 107 4.89 -3.61 1.93
CA LYS A 107 4.79 -2.24 1.42
C LYS A 107 5.15 -2.15 -0.05
N ILE A 108 4.66 -1.13 -0.74
CA ILE A 108 5.04 -0.77 -2.10
C ILE A 108 5.77 0.56 -2.05
N ASP A 109 7.06 0.53 -2.37
CA ASP A 109 7.86 1.74 -2.56
C ASP A 109 7.85 2.16 -4.04
N TYR A 110 7.86 3.47 -4.28
CA TYR A 110 7.83 4.07 -5.62
C TYR A 110 9.19 4.61 -6.03
N TYR A 111 9.76 4.05 -7.10
CA TYR A 111 11.04 4.48 -7.66
C TYR A 111 10.88 5.02 -9.07
N ALA A 112 11.83 5.84 -9.52
CA ALA A 112 11.83 6.35 -10.90
C ALA A 112 12.09 5.23 -11.93
N ASN A 113 12.84 4.18 -11.54
CA ASN A 113 13.20 3.05 -12.39
C ASN A 113 13.68 1.85 -11.53
N GLY A 114 14.02 0.74 -12.20
CA GLY A 114 14.44 -0.52 -11.57
C GLY A 114 15.77 -0.49 -10.81
N ASN A 115 16.59 0.55 -10.94
CA ASN A 115 17.83 0.68 -10.15
C ASN A 115 17.53 1.14 -8.71
N CYS A 116 16.35 1.69 -8.46
CA CYS A 116 15.91 2.15 -7.13
C CYS A 116 16.80 3.25 -6.51
N ASP A 117 17.49 4.04 -7.34
CA ASP A 117 18.39 5.12 -6.88
C ASP A 117 17.65 6.40 -6.46
N SER A 118 16.42 6.59 -6.94
CA SER A 118 15.60 7.77 -6.68
C SER A 118 14.11 7.42 -6.65
N GLY A 119 13.36 8.14 -5.82
CA GLY A 119 11.89 8.03 -5.77
C GLY A 119 11.24 8.44 -7.09
N SER A 120 10.02 7.94 -7.35
CA SER A 120 9.22 8.40 -8.49
C SER A 120 8.76 9.84 -8.28
N GLU A 121 8.86 10.68 -9.33
CA GLU A 121 8.31 12.04 -9.31
C GLU A 121 6.78 12.06 -9.42
N ASP A 122 6.18 11.01 -10.00
CA ASP A 122 4.74 10.87 -10.18
C ASP A 122 4.33 9.40 -10.08
N PRO A 123 3.98 8.93 -8.87
CA PRO A 123 3.53 7.55 -8.64
C PRO A 123 2.24 7.18 -9.38
N SER A 124 1.49 8.17 -9.88
CA SER A 124 0.24 7.96 -10.61
C SER A 124 0.46 7.70 -12.11
N ASP A 125 1.65 8.01 -12.64
CA ASP A 125 2.06 7.72 -14.01
C ASP A 125 2.89 6.41 -14.05
N PRO A 126 2.33 5.30 -14.57
CA PRO A 126 3.05 4.02 -14.64
C PRO A 126 4.35 4.08 -15.45
N ALA A 127 4.50 5.06 -16.36
CA ALA A 127 5.73 5.22 -17.14
C ALA A 127 6.86 5.88 -16.35
N LYS A 128 6.55 6.51 -15.21
CA LYS A 128 7.52 7.21 -14.33
C LYS A 128 7.68 6.54 -12.97
N CYS A 129 7.02 5.40 -12.76
CA CYS A 129 6.93 4.74 -11.47
C CYS A 129 7.22 3.25 -11.60
N TYR A 130 8.32 2.84 -11.01
CA TYR A 130 8.72 1.45 -10.79
C TYR A 130 8.36 1.05 -9.36
N ARG A 131 7.53 0.01 -9.21
CA ARG A 131 7.00 -0.42 -7.91
C ARG A 131 7.84 -1.53 -7.31
N VAL A 132 8.22 -1.37 -6.04
CA VAL A 132 8.93 -2.41 -5.30
C VAL A 132 8.03 -2.88 -4.17
N LEU A 133 7.43 -4.07 -4.32
CA LEU A 133 6.70 -4.71 -3.23
C LEU A 133 7.72 -5.40 -2.33
N THR A 134 7.86 -4.93 -1.09
CA THR A 134 8.68 -5.59 -0.08
C THR A 134 7.79 -6.35 0.89
N ILE A 135 8.08 -7.63 1.13
CA ILE A 135 7.44 -8.45 2.16
C ILE A 135 8.46 -8.71 3.27
N MET A 136 8.08 -8.45 4.51
CA MET A 136 8.97 -8.54 5.67
C MET A 136 8.27 -9.01 6.93
N HIS A 137 9.04 -9.55 7.87
CA HIS A 137 8.52 -9.79 9.22
C HIS A 137 8.38 -8.46 9.97
N ALA A 138 7.40 -8.36 10.88
CA ALA A 138 7.15 -7.14 11.64
C ALA A 138 8.30 -6.70 12.56
N SER A 139 9.29 -7.57 12.82
CA SER A 139 10.50 -7.22 13.58
C SER A 139 11.61 -6.64 12.71
N GLU A 140 11.44 -6.63 11.39
CA GLU A 140 12.37 -6.07 10.40
C GLU A 140 11.94 -4.66 9.96
N TYR A 141 10.82 -4.18 10.49
CA TYR A 141 10.23 -2.86 10.28
C TYR A 141 10.39 -2.01 11.54
#